data_AF-Q0WYV0-F1
#
_entry.id   AF-Q0WYV0-F1
#
_cell.length_a   1.000
_cell.length_b   1.000
_cell.length_c   1.000
_cell.angle_alpha   90.00
_cell.angle_beta   90.00
_cell.angle_gamma   90.00
#
_symmetry.space_group_name_H-M   'P 1'
#
loop_
_entity.id
_entity.type
_entity.pdbx_description
1 polymer ?
#
loop_
_entity_poly.entity_id
_entity_poly.type
_entity_poly.pdbx_seq_one_letter_code
_entity_poly.pdbx_strand_id
1 'polypeptide(L)'
;MVAAMDSVISLKQAINSSSGKNHIGVFHCPSAVYVDLNLLRTLPKRELRSGLCEIAKNCLAIRPKSLRPFQDLLTKGDLTAPSTLRWLLEESLMAKMQVMGKDAREKSAGLIL
;
A
#
# COMPACT_ATOMS: atom_id res chain seq x y z
N MET A 1 7.46 -2.64 3.56
CA MET A 1 6.24 -1.87 3.87
C MET A 1 5.30 -1.83 2.66
N VAL A 2 5.78 -1.39 1.49
CA VAL A 2 5.00 -1.37 0.23
C VAL A 2 4.27 -2.68 -0.04
N ALA A 3 4.95 -3.83 0.06
CA ALA A 3 4.31 -5.13 -0.16
C ALA A 3 3.02 -5.32 0.66
N ALA A 4 3.05 -5.00 1.96
CA ALA A 4 1.93 -5.18 2.88
C ALA A 4 0.79 -4.15 2.69
N MET A 5 1.10 -2.99 2.11
CA MET A 5 0.18 -1.85 2.02
C MET A 5 -0.31 -1.56 0.61
N ASP A 6 0.31 -2.16 -0.39
CA ASP A 6 0.05 -1.89 -1.80
C ASP A 6 -0.06 -3.20 -2.58
N SER A 7 1.01 -4.01 -2.60
CA SER A 7 1.10 -5.15 -3.51
C SER A 7 0.11 -6.28 -3.19
N VAL A 8 -0.02 -6.67 -1.93
CA VAL A 8 -0.92 -7.77 -1.51
C VAL A 8 -2.41 -7.47 -1.69
N ILE A 9 -2.76 -6.20 -1.86
CA ILE A 9 -4.15 -5.77 -2.11
C ILE A 9 -4.46 -5.80 -3.61
N SER A 10 -3.43 -5.74 -4.48
CA SER A 10 -3.60 -5.92 -5.93
C SER A 10 -3.76 -7.39 -6.29
N LEU A 11 -4.50 -7.67 -7.37
CA LEU A 11 -4.59 -9.00 -7.96
C LEU A 11 -3.44 -9.32 -8.92
N LYS A 12 -2.60 -8.33 -9.27
CA LYS A 12 -1.53 -8.47 -10.26
C LYS A 12 -0.42 -9.38 -9.73
N GLN A 13 -0.19 -10.51 -10.41
CA GLN A 13 0.97 -11.37 -10.22
C GLN A 13 1.77 -11.38 -11.50
N ALA A 14 3.05 -11.01 -11.45
CA ALA A 14 3.88 -10.93 -12.64
C ALA A 14 5.36 -11.21 -12.35
N ILE A 15 6.07 -11.67 -13.38
CA ILE A 15 7.51 -11.89 -13.36
C ILE A 15 8.20 -11.07 -14.45
N ASN A 16 9.50 -10.90 -14.29
CA ASN A 16 10.35 -10.25 -15.29
C ASN A 16 10.79 -11.25 -16.35
N SER A 17 11.06 -10.74 -17.53
CA SER A 17 11.71 -11.47 -18.62
C SER A 17 12.81 -10.61 -19.24
N SER A 18 13.61 -11.18 -20.14
CA SER A 18 14.62 -10.42 -20.89
C SER A 18 14.02 -9.28 -21.73
N SER A 19 12.74 -9.38 -22.11
CA SER A 19 12.05 -8.36 -22.91
C SER A 19 11.37 -7.27 -22.06
N GLY A 20 11.36 -7.39 -20.73
CA GLY A 20 10.81 -6.34 -19.87
C GLY A 20 10.37 -6.79 -18.48
N LYS A 21 10.04 -5.79 -17.65
CA LYS A 21 9.60 -5.96 -16.27
C LYS A 21 8.09 -6.24 -16.23
N ASN A 22 7.68 -7.26 -15.47
CA ASN A 22 6.27 -7.58 -15.22
C ASN A 22 5.38 -7.82 -16.47
N HIS A 23 5.96 -8.24 -17.60
CA HIS A 23 5.20 -8.48 -18.84
C HIS A 23 4.46 -9.83 -18.85
N ILE A 24 4.89 -10.78 -18.02
CA ILE A 24 4.32 -12.13 -17.96
C ILE A 24 3.62 -12.29 -16.61
N GLY A 25 2.31 -12.54 -16.61
CA GLY A 25 1.55 -12.56 -15.37
C GLY A 25 0.07 -12.91 -15.50
N VAL A 26 -0.60 -12.94 -14.35
CA VAL A 26 -2.03 -13.24 -14.20
C VAL A 26 -2.66 -12.34 -13.15
N PHE A 27 -4.00 -12.24 -13.16
CA PHE A 27 -4.76 -11.68 -12.06
C PHE A 27 -5.23 -12.81 -11.15
N HIS A 28 -4.69 -12.88 -9.93
CA HIS A 28 -4.97 -13.95 -8.97
C HIS A 28 -5.19 -13.39 -7.57
N CYS A 29 -6.28 -13.82 -6.92
CA CYS A 29 -6.65 -13.39 -5.58
C CYS A 29 -6.07 -14.34 -4.53
N PRO A 30 -5.35 -13.84 -3.51
CA PRO A 30 -4.88 -14.69 -2.41
C PRO A 30 -6.06 -15.16 -1.54
N SER A 31 -5.96 -16.35 -0.95
CA SER A 31 -6.97 -16.85 -0.01
C SER A 31 -6.96 -16.10 1.32
N ALA A 32 -5.78 -15.65 1.76
CA ALA A 32 -5.60 -14.85 2.96
C ALA A 32 -4.28 -14.06 2.88
N VAL A 33 -4.21 -12.94 3.60
CA VAL A 33 -3.00 -12.14 3.76
C VAL A 33 -2.76 -11.91 5.25
N TYR A 34 -1.55 -12.23 5.72
CA TYR A 34 -1.13 -12.02 7.09
C TYR A 34 0.00 -11.00 7.12
N VAL A 35 -0.14 -9.95 7.94
CA VAL A 35 0.87 -8.91 8.11
C VAL A 35 1.30 -8.84 9.56
N ASP A 36 2.56 -9.18 9.84
CA ASP A 36 3.16 -9.01 11.15
C ASP A 36 3.70 -7.57 11.31
N LEU A 37 3.08 -6.81 12.21
CA LEU A 37 3.51 -5.44 12.51
C LEU A 37 4.88 -5.38 13.18
N ASN A 38 5.32 -6.43 13.88
CA ASN A 38 6.64 -6.48 14.48
C ASN A 38 7.73 -6.58 13.42
N LEU A 39 7.50 -7.35 12.36
CA LEU A 39 8.41 -7.41 11.21
C LEU A 39 8.55 -6.05 10.51
N LEU A 40 7.47 -5.26 10.43
CA LEU A 40 7.54 -3.93 9.83
C LEU A 40 8.46 -2.97 10.61
N ARG A 41 8.64 -3.18 11.91
CA ARG A 41 9.52 -2.37 12.77
C ARG A 41 11.01 -2.62 12.50
N THR A 42 11.35 -3.77 11.94
CA THR A 42 12.74 -4.12 11.61
C THR A 42 13.15 -3.68 10.21
N LEU A 43 12.26 -3.01 9.46
CA LEU A 43 12.55 -2.58 8.09
C LEU A 43 13.63 -1.50 8.05
N PRO A 44 14.51 -1.51 7.02
CA PRO A 44 15.39 -0.39 6.75
C PRO A 44 14.60 0.91 6.59
N LYS A 45 15.15 2.03 7.06
CA LYS A 45 14.51 3.36 6.96
C LYS A 45 14.07 3.70 5.53
N ARG A 46 14.84 3.28 4.53
CA ARG A 46 14.50 3.48 3.11
C ARG A 46 13.20 2.77 2.72
N GLU A 47 13.00 1.53 3.17
CA GLU A 47 11.80 0.74 2.88
C GLU A 47 10.57 1.27 3.60
N LEU A 48 10.74 1.81 4.83
CA LEU A 48 9.69 2.53 5.55
C LEU A 48 9.27 3.77 4.76
N ARG A 49 10.23 4.60 4.32
CA ARG A 49 9.96 5.81 3.54
C ARG A 49 9.24 5.50 2.22
N SER A 50 9.64 4.43 1.53
CA SER A 50 8.96 4.00 0.30
C SER A 50 7.48 3.70 0.53
N GLY A 51 7.13 3.03 1.63
CA GLY A 51 5.73 2.78 1.97
C GLY A 51 4.96 4.04 2.35
N LEU A 52 5.60 4.97 3.06
CA LEU A 52 4.98 6.26 3.41
C LEU A 52 4.67 7.12 2.17
N CYS A 53 5.46 7.03 1.11
CA CYS A 53 5.17 7.72 -0.16
C CYS A 53 3.87 7.22 -0.80
N GLU A 54 3.61 5.91 -0.77
CA GLU A 54 2.35 5.35 -1.27
C GLU A 54 1.14 5.82 -0.44
N ILE A 55 1.32 5.94 0.88
CA ILE A 55 0.28 6.47 1.76
C ILE A 55 0.02 7.95 1.46
N ALA A 56 1.07 8.74 1.24
CA ALA A 56 0.93 10.14 0.86
C ALA A 56 0.11 10.28 -0.44
N LYS A 57 0.41 9.46 -1.46
CA LYS A 57 -0.37 9.40 -2.70
C LYS A 57 -1.84 9.08 -2.41
N ASN A 58 -2.10 8.04 -1.61
CA ASN A 58 -3.47 7.63 -1.26
C ASN A 58 -4.23 8.73 -0.50
N CYS A 59 -3.58 9.42 0.44
CA CYS A 59 -4.17 10.56 1.14
C CYS A 59 -4.52 11.69 0.17
N LEU A 60 -3.63 12.03 -0.78
CA LEU A 60 -3.88 13.12 -1.72
C LEU A 60 -4.95 12.78 -2.77
N ALA A 61 -4.96 11.54 -3.28
CA ALA A 61 -5.72 11.16 -4.45
C ALA A 61 -7.05 10.45 -4.15
N ILE A 62 -7.15 9.75 -3.02
CA ILE A 62 -8.27 8.82 -2.74
C ILE A 62 -8.96 9.14 -1.42
N ARG A 63 -8.20 9.43 -0.36
CA ARG A 63 -8.70 9.71 0.99
C ARG A 63 -8.14 11.02 1.58
N PRO A 64 -8.53 12.20 1.05
CA PRO A 64 -8.08 13.51 1.54
C PRO A 64 -8.30 13.75 3.03
N LYS A 65 -9.34 13.15 3.62
CA LYS A 65 -9.63 13.24 5.06
C LYS A 65 -8.48 12.72 5.94
N SER A 66 -7.66 11.82 5.42
CA SER A 66 -6.54 11.21 6.16
C SER A 66 -5.25 12.03 6.06
N LEU A 67 -5.23 13.06 5.21
CA LEU A 67 -4.05 13.90 4.98
C LEU A 67 -3.59 14.61 6.26
N ARG A 68 -4.52 15.21 7.02
CA ARG A 68 -4.15 15.93 8.24
C ARG A 68 -3.61 15.01 9.34
N PRO A 69 -4.30 13.90 9.71
CA PRO A 69 -3.74 12.90 10.61
C PRO A 69 -2.37 12.36 10.14
N PHE A 70 -2.19 12.15 8.84
CA PHE A 70 -0.92 11.69 8.28
C PHE A 70 0.21 12.72 8.47
N GLN A 71 -0.06 14.01 8.24
CA GLN A 71 0.91 15.09 8.46
C GLN A 71 1.29 15.23 9.94
N ASP A 72 0.31 15.14 10.85
CA ASP A 72 0.56 15.19 12.28
C ASP A 72 1.42 13.99 12.72
N LEU A 73 1.16 12.80 12.15
CA LEU A 73 1.99 11.62 12.38
C LEU A 73 3.43 11.80 11.86
N LEU A 74 3.62 12.32 10.64
CA LEU A 74 4.94 12.53 10.06
C LEU A 74 5.80 13.53 10.85
N THR A 75 5.16 14.49 11.51
CA THR A 75 5.86 15.57 12.24
C THR A 75 6.10 15.25 13.70
N LYS A 76 5.18 14.52 14.34
CA LYS A 76 5.17 14.34 15.81
C LYS A 76 5.08 12.88 16.25
N GLY A 77 4.80 11.95 15.34
CA GLY A 77 4.51 10.56 15.66
C GLY A 77 5.72 9.65 15.60
N ASP A 78 5.65 8.54 16.36
CA ASP A 78 6.55 7.40 16.17
C ASP A 78 6.03 6.52 15.02
N LEU A 79 6.74 6.57 13.89
CA LEU A 79 6.44 5.81 12.68
C LEU A 79 6.65 4.29 12.82
N THR A 80 7.25 3.85 13.93
CA THR A 80 7.49 2.44 14.26
C THR A 80 6.58 1.91 15.36
N ALA A 81 5.76 2.76 15.98
CA ALA A 81 4.80 2.32 16.98
C ALA A 81 3.77 1.36 16.34
N PRO A 82 3.40 0.24 17.01
CA PRO A 82 2.44 -0.71 16.47
C PRO A 82 1.08 -0.09 16.11
N SER A 83 0.60 0.87 16.89
CA SER A 83 -0.63 1.62 16.61
C SER A 83 -0.53 2.44 15.33
N THR A 84 0.61 3.12 15.14
CA THR A 84 0.91 3.86 13.91
C THR A 84 0.95 2.93 12.69
N LEU A 85 1.70 1.85 12.77
CA LEU A 85 1.83 0.89 11.66
C LEU A 85 0.48 0.25 11.30
N ARG A 86 -0.34 -0.05 12.30
CA ARG A 86 -1.72 -0.51 12.10
C ARG A 86 -2.56 0.53 11.37
N TRP A 87 -2.55 1.78 11.83
CA TRP A 87 -3.31 2.85 11.19
C TRP A 87 -2.89 3.08 9.72
N LEU A 88 -1.57 3.10 9.45
CA LEU A 88 -1.02 3.22 8.10
C LEU A 88 -1.47 2.08 7.18
N LEU A 89 -1.52 0.85 7.70
CA LEU A 89 -2.00 -0.32 6.97
C LEU A 89 -3.50 -0.22 6.68
N GLU A 90 -4.31 0.13 7.68
CA GLU A 90 -5.76 0.28 7.54
C GLU A 90 -6.11 1.38 6.53
N GLU A 91 -5.41 2.53 6.56
CA GLU A 91 -5.64 3.61 5.61
C GLU A 91 -5.28 3.21 4.17
N SER A 92 -4.20 2.45 3.99
CA SER A 92 -3.80 1.93 2.67
C SER A 92 -4.82 0.93 2.13
N LEU A 93 -5.29 0.02 2.99
CA LEU A 93 -6.34 -0.95 2.65
C LEU A 93 -7.63 -0.25 2.24
N MET A 94 -8.08 0.70 3.05
CA MET A 94 -9.32 1.44 2.79
C MET A 94 -9.24 2.25 1.50
N ALA A 95 -8.10 2.87 1.20
CA ALA A 95 -7.90 3.61 -0.04
C ALA A 95 -7.99 2.67 -1.25
N LYS A 96 -7.26 1.56 -1.24
CA LYS A 96 -7.28 0.61 -2.36
C LYS A 96 -8.64 -0.04 -2.56
N MET A 97 -9.31 -0.47 -1.49
CA MET A 97 -10.63 -1.09 -1.59
C MET A 97 -11.68 -0.16 -2.22
N GLN A 98 -11.60 1.15 -1.96
CA GLN A 98 -12.49 2.14 -2.56
C GLN A 98 -12.38 2.19 -4.09
N VAL A 99 -11.18 1.94 -4.62
CA VAL A 99 -10.90 1.96 -6.07
C VAL A 99 -11.12 0.57 -6.68
N MET A 100 -10.52 -0.46 -6.08
CA MET A 100 -10.53 -1.84 -6.59
C MET A 100 -11.91 -2.51 -6.52
N GLY A 101 -12.78 -2.10 -5.59
CA GLY A 101 -14.15 -2.64 -5.51
C GLY A 101 -14.96 -2.44 -6.79
N LYS A 102 -14.61 -1.42 -7.60
CA LYS A 102 -15.24 -1.14 -8.90
C LYS A 102 -14.35 -1.46 -10.10
N ASP A 103 -13.05 -1.65 -9.89
CA ASP A 103 -12.06 -1.88 -10.93
C ASP A 103 -10.95 -2.83 -10.46
N ALA A 104 -11.31 -4.09 -10.22
CA ALA A 104 -10.42 -5.11 -9.65
C ALA A 104 -9.19 -5.44 -10.54
N ARG A 105 -9.22 -5.09 -11.83
CA ARG A 105 -8.12 -5.30 -12.78
C ARG A 105 -7.33 -4.03 -13.08
N GLU A 106 -7.66 -2.92 -12.40
CA GLU A 106 -6.96 -1.64 -12.48
C GLU A 106 -6.83 -1.12 -13.93
N LYS A 107 -7.94 -1.15 -14.68
CA LYS A 107 -7.98 -0.73 -16.11
C LYS A 107 -8.62 0.64 -16.34
N SER A 108 -9.23 1.23 -15.32
CA SER A 108 -9.91 2.53 -15.39
C SER A 108 -9.64 3.34 -14.11
N ALA A 109 -10.53 3.33 -13.13
CA ALA A 109 -10.35 4.05 -11.86
C ALA A 109 -9.07 3.62 -11.11
N GLY A 110 -8.64 2.37 -11.29
CA GLY A 110 -7.40 1.83 -10.71
C GLY A 110 -6.11 2.44 -11.25
N LEU A 111 -6.16 3.28 -12.29
CA LEU A 111 -4.98 3.99 -12.80
C LEU A 111 -4.41 5.03 -11.81
N ILE A 112 -5.18 5.39 -10.78
CA ILE A 112 -4.76 6.31 -9.72
C ILE A 112 -3.95 5.62 -8.61
N LEU A 113 -3.94 4.28 -8.60
CA LEU A 113 -3.21 3.45 -7.65
C LEU A 113 -1.74 3.31 -8.02
#